data_AF-A0A495SDG6-F1
#
_entry.id   AF-A0A495SDG6-F1
#
_cell.length_a   1.000
_cell.length_b   1.000
_cell.length_c   1.000
_cell.angle_alpha   90.00
_cell.angle_beta   90.00
_cell.angle_gamma   90.00
#
_symmetry.space_group_name_H-M   'P 1'
#
loop_
_entity.id
_entity.type
_entity.pdbx_description
1 polymer ?
#
loop_
_entity_poly.entity_id
_entity_poly.type
_entity_poly.pdbx_seq_one_letter_code
_entity_poly.pdbx_strand_id
1 'polypeptide(L)'
;MKTPNYQKIYQDLLKCKGLDGAISVPKLNKSIEIIKFNNLIAQKQILKDSHITQQSKSYDEDSILEMLRYQKKCNINNTQLALEFKLSRNTVARWRKVYQYKI
;
A
#
# COMPACT_ATOMS: atom_id res chain seq x y z
N MET A 1 -16.21 -1.72 37.95
CA MET A 1 -15.78 -2.13 36.60
C MET A 1 -14.55 -1.32 36.21
N LYS A 2 -13.41 -1.96 35.96
CA LYS A 2 -12.21 -1.25 35.47
C LYS A 2 -12.47 -0.86 34.01
N THR A 3 -12.62 0.43 33.74
CA THR A 3 -12.68 0.93 32.37
C THR A 3 -11.31 0.70 31.72
N PRO A 4 -11.24 -0.01 30.58
CA PRO A 4 -9.99 -0.16 29.84
C PRO A 4 -9.43 1.21 29.51
N ASN A 5 -8.13 1.42 29.71
CA ASN A 5 -7.47 2.64 29.29
C ASN A 5 -7.23 2.58 27.78
N TYR A 6 -8.26 2.92 27.00
CA TYR A 6 -8.21 2.93 25.54
C TYR A 6 -7.05 3.76 25.00
N GLN A 7 -6.70 4.87 25.66
CA GLN A 7 -5.60 5.71 25.23
C GLN A 7 -4.28 4.94 25.18
N LYS A 8 -3.99 4.15 26.22
CA LYS A 8 -2.76 3.34 26.29
C LYS A 8 -2.79 2.19 25.28
N ILE A 9 -3.93 1.51 25.16
CA ILE A 9 -4.12 0.40 24.19
C ILE A 9 -3.86 0.89 22.76
N TYR A 10 -4.40 2.06 22.40
CA TYR A 10 -4.21 2.62 21.07
C TYR A 10 -2.82 3.18 20.83
N GLN A 11 -2.16 3.75 21.85
CA GLN A 11 -0.76 4.15 21.74
C GLN A 11 0.14 2.96 21.43
N ASP A 12 -0.04 1.84 22.16
CA ASP A 12 0.71 0.62 21.92
C ASP A 12 0.41 0.03 20.53
N LEU A 13 -0.86 0.04 20.11
CA LEU A 13 -1.28 -0.39 18.77
C LEU A 13 -0.63 0.43 17.64
N LEU A 14 -0.59 1.76 17.79
CA LEU A 14 0.03 2.66 16.82
C LEU A 14 1.55 2.45 16.76
N LYS A 15 2.20 2.22 17.91
CA LYS A 15 3.63 1.89 17.96
C LYS A 15 3.94 0.59 17.24
N CYS A 16 3.17 -0.47 17.47
CA CYS A 16 3.33 -1.75 16.75
C CYS A 16 3.14 -1.60 15.23
N LYS A 17 2.26 -0.70 14.79
CA LYS A 17 2.03 -0.41 13.37
C LYS A 17 3.03 0.59 12.77
N GLY A 18 3.91 1.19 13.58
CA GLY A 18 4.81 2.28 13.16
C GLY A 18 4.03 3.49 12.62
N LEU A 19 2.94 3.85 13.29
CA LEU A 19 2.07 5.00 13.01
C LEU A 19 2.05 5.98 14.21
N ASP A 20 2.91 5.76 15.20
CA ASP A 20 3.05 6.52 16.45
C ASP A 20 3.32 8.01 16.24
N GLY A 21 4.04 8.38 15.17
CA GLY A 21 4.25 9.78 14.78
C GLY A 21 3.15 10.39 13.91
N ALA A 22 2.17 9.59 13.44
CA ALA A 22 1.20 10.02 12.43
C ALA A 22 -0.18 10.36 12.99
N ILE A 23 -0.52 9.88 14.19
CA ILE A 23 -1.85 10.05 14.80
C ILE A 23 -1.68 10.23 16.32
N SER A 24 -2.19 11.33 16.86
CA SER A 24 -2.36 11.49 18.31
C SER A 24 -3.63 10.78 18.77
N VAL A 25 -3.54 10.00 19.85
CA VAL A 25 -4.67 9.25 20.42
C VAL A 25 -5.51 10.21 21.28
N PRO A 26 -6.75 10.56 20.88
CA PRO A 26 -7.61 11.40 21.70
C PRO A 26 -8.13 10.63 22.92
N LYS A 27 -8.71 11.34 23.88
CA LYS A 27 -9.38 10.73 25.04
C LYS A 27 -10.70 10.11 24.58
N LEU A 28 -10.68 8.81 24.28
CA LEU A 28 -11.83 8.06 23.80
C LEU A 28 -12.69 7.62 24.98
N ASN A 29 -13.86 8.25 25.15
CA ASN A 29 -14.79 7.91 26.24
C ASN A 29 -16.10 7.34 25.72
N LYS A 30 -16.44 7.57 24.45
CA LYS A 30 -17.67 7.08 23.81
C LYS A 30 -17.37 5.99 22.78
N SER A 31 -18.21 4.96 22.71
CA SER A 31 -18.07 3.87 21.73
C SER A 31 -18.05 4.36 20.28
N ILE A 32 -18.79 5.44 19.96
CA ILE A 32 -18.75 6.07 18.64
C ILE A 32 -17.37 6.65 18.30
N GLU A 33 -16.67 7.24 19.27
CA GLU A 33 -15.34 7.81 19.06
C GLU A 33 -14.32 6.71 18.82
N ILE A 34 -14.45 5.59 19.55
CA ILE A 34 -13.62 4.38 19.40
C ILE A 34 -13.77 3.82 17.97
N ILE A 35 -15.00 3.68 17.48
CA ILE A 35 -15.27 3.17 16.12
C ILE A 35 -14.69 4.11 15.06
N LYS A 36 -14.89 5.42 15.20
CA LYS A 36 -14.32 6.42 14.28
C LYS A 36 -12.79 6.36 14.26
N PHE A 37 -12.17 6.21 15.44
CA PHE A 37 -10.72 6.14 15.55
C PHE A 37 -10.15 4.85 14.95
N ASN A 38 -10.80 3.70 15.16
CA ASN A 38 -10.45 2.44 14.50
C ASN A 38 -10.47 2.56 12.98
N ASN A 39 -11.50 3.17 12.42
CA ASN A 39 -11.61 3.39 10.97
C ASN A 39 -10.50 4.31 10.45
N LEU A 40 -10.12 5.33 11.22
CA LEU A 40 -9.01 6.23 10.90
C LEU A 40 -7.66 5.49 10.85
N ILE A 41 -7.39 4.61 11.82
CA ILE A 41 -6.20 3.75 11.83
C ILE A 41 -6.18 2.82 10.63
N ALA A 42 -7.32 2.18 10.32
CA ALA A 42 -7.43 1.28 9.18
C ALA A 42 -7.15 2.00 7.85
N GLN A 43 -7.70 3.21 7.65
CA GLN A 43 -7.43 4.01 6.45
C GLN A 43 -5.95 4.40 6.33
N LYS A 44 -5.31 4.85 7.42
CA LYS A 44 -3.87 5.18 7.39
C LYS A 44 -3.00 3.95 7.15
N GLN A 45 -3.39 2.78 7.66
CA GLN A 45 -2.70 1.52 7.36
C GLN A 45 -2.80 1.19 5.88
N ILE A 46 -3.98 1.29 5.26
CA ILE A 46 -4.16 1.03 3.83
C ILE A 46 -3.28 1.97 2.99
N LEU A 47 -3.19 3.26 3.36
CA LEU A 47 -2.33 4.22 2.67
C LEU A 47 -0.84 3.89 2.82
N LYS A 48 -0.42 3.44 4.01
CA LYS A 48 0.96 2.98 4.26
C LYS A 48 1.27 1.73 3.46
N ASP A 49 0.36 0.76 3.44
CA ASP A 49 0.52 -0.50 2.70
C ASP A 49 0.46 -0.25 1.18
N SER A 50 -0.36 0.69 0.68
CA SER A 50 -0.35 1.07 -0.73
C SER A 50 0.98 1.70 -1.15
N HIS A 51 1.59 2.51 -0.28
CA HIS A 51 2.90 3.09 -0.54
C HIS A 51 4.02 2.03 -0.50
N ILE A 52 3.96 1.10 0.46
CA ILE A 52 4.93 0.01 0.59
C ILE A 52 4.81 -0.99 -0.58
N THR A 53 3.59 -1.36 -0.99
CA THR A 53 3.36 -2.29 -2.12
C THR A 53 3.77 -1.71 -3.48
N GLN A 54 3.81 -0.39 -3.63
CA GLN A 54 4.28 0.24 -4.87
C GLN A 54 5.82 0.26 -4.99
N GLN A 55 6.54 0.22 -3.85
CA GLN A 55 8.00 0.26 -3.81
C GLN A 55 8.67 -1.11 -3.54
N SER A 56 7.95 -2.07 -2.95
CA SER A 56 8.53 -3.32 -2.42
C SER A 56 8.10 -4.58 -3.17
N LYS A 57 7.78 -4.49 -4.46
CA LYS A 57 7.61 -5.68 -5.29
C LYS A 57 8.91 -5.96 -6.02
N SER A 58 9.71 -6.88 -5.47
CA SER A 58 10.79 -7.51 -6.22
C SER A 58 10.14 -8.40 -7.26
N TYR A 59 9.99 -7.90 -8.48
CA TYR A 59 9.50 -8.70 -9.60
C TYR A 59 10.68 -9.47 -10.19
N ASP A 60 10.56 -10.79 -10.24
CA ASP A 60 11.50 -11.64 -10.95
C ASP A 60 11.45 -11.35 -12.45
N GLU A 61 12.55 -11.65 -13.14
CA GLU A 61 12.67 -11.39 -14.58
C GLU A 61 11.53 -12.04 -15.39
N ASP A 62 11.18 -13.29 -15.09
CA ASP A 62 10.07 -14.00 -15.75
C ASP A 62 8.74 -13.27 -15.61
N SER A 63 8.44 -12.76 -14.41
CA SER A 63 7.21 -11.98 -14.17
C SER A 63 7.19 -10.69 -14.98
N ILE A 64 8.33 -10.00 -15.08
CA ILE A 64 8.45 -8.77 -15.88
C ILE A 64 8.23 -9.07 -17.36
N LEU A 65 8.84 -10.15 -17.88
CA LEU A 65 8.67 -10.57 -19.27
C LEU A 65 7.22 -10.96 -19.57
N GLU A 66 6.56 -11.68 -18.67
CA GLU A 66 5.15 -12.05 -18.81
C GLU A 66 4.24 -10.82 -18.89
N MET A 67 4.44 -9.82 -18.01
CA MET A 67 3.69 -8.57 -18.04
C MET A 67 3.91 -7.79 -19.34
N LEU A 68 5.15 -7.75 -19.85
CA LEU A 68 5.46 -7.09 -21.11
C LEU A 68 4.90 -7.86 -22.32
N ARG A 69 4.85 -9.19 -22.28
CA ARG A 69 4.17 -10.01 -23.31
C ARG A 69 2.66 -9.79 -23.28
N TYR A 70 2.07 -9.72 -22.09
CA TYR A 70 0.67 -9.36 -21.91
C TYR A 70 0.37 -7.99 -22.52
N GLN A 71 1.25 -7.00 -22.31
CA GLN A 71 1.13 -5.69 -22.93
C GLN A 71 1.02 -5.77 -24.47
N LYS A 72 1.91 -6.55 -25.11
CA LYS A 72 1.90 -6.75 -26.57
C LYS A 72 0.64 -7.50 -27.02
N LYS A 73 0.25 -8.57 -26.29
CA LYS A 73 -0.91 -9.41 -26.61
C LYS A 73 -2.22 -8.64 -26.57
N CYS A 74 -2.38 -7.76 -25.59
CA CYS A 74 -3.59 -6.95 -25.40
C CYS A 74 -3.51 -5.57 -26.07
N ASN A 75 -2.37 -5.22 -26.68
CA ASN A 75 -2.13 -3.93 -27.34
C ASN A 75 -2.44 -2.71 -26.44
N ILE A 76 -2.03 -2.79 -25.16
CA ILE A 76 -2.26 -1.73 -24.17
C ILE A 76 -1.02 -0.84 -23.97
N ASN A 77 -1.24 0.42 -23.65
CA ASN A 77 -0.15 1.36 -23.42
C ASN A 77 0.49 1.20 -22.03
N ASN A 78 1.64 1.84 -21.80
CA ASN A 78 2.37 1.72 -20.53
C ASN A 78 1.56 2.21 -19.32
N THR A 79 0.67 3.19 -19.51
CA THR A 79 -0.19 3.71 -18.45
C THR A 79 -1.27 2.71 -18.07
N GLN A 80 -1.87 2.06 -19.05
CA GLN A 80 -2.86 0.99 -18.85
C GLN A 80 -2.23 -0.22 -18.17
N LEU A 81 -1.08 -0.71 -18.68
CA LEU A 81 -0.36 -1.81 -18.03
C LEU A 81 0.03 -1.46 -16.58
N ALA A 82 0.48 -0.22 -16.36
CA ALA A 82 0.82 0.24 -15.03
C ALA A 82 -0.39 0.28 -14.09
N LEU A 83 -1.57 0.66 -14.59
CA LEU A 83 -2.81 0.64 -13.82
C LEU A 83 -3.21 -0.80 -13.45
N GLU A 84 -3.19 -1.72 -14.41
CA GLU A 84 -3.55 -3.14 -14.21
C GLU A 84 -2.70 -3.80 -13.12
N PHE A 85 -1.38 -3.57 -13.15
CA PHE A 85 -0.44 -4.20 -12.22
C PHE A 85 -0.08 -3.34 -11.00
N LYS A 86 -0.73 -2.17 -10.84
CA LYS A 86 -0.44 -1.17 -9.79
C LYS A 86 1.05 -0.79 -9.74
N LEU A 87 1.62 -0.53 -10.91
CA LEU A 87 3.00 -0.11 -11.13
C LEU A 87 3.05 1.39 -11.43
N SER A 88 4.25 1.99 -11.38
CA SER A 88 4.44 3.30 -11.99
C SER A 88 4.64 3.16 -13.50
N ARG A 89 4.11 4.11 -14.28
CA ARG A 89 4.37 4.19 -15.73
C ARG A 89 5.89 4.21 -16.05
N ASN A 90 6.68 4.79 -15.15
CA ASN A 90 8.13 4.89 -15.28
C ASN A 90 8.80 3.53 -15.08
N THR A 91 8.25 2.69 -14.20
CA THR A 91 8.70 1.31 -13.98
C THR A 91 8.52 0.49 -15.26
N VAL A 92 7.33 0.56 -15.85
CA VAL A 92 7.03 -0.12 -17.14
C VAL A 92 7.93 0.40 -18.25
N ALA A 93 8.15 1.72 -18.34
CA ALA A 93 9.06 2.30 -19.33
C ALA A 93 10.51 1.82 -19.14
N ARG A 94 10.99 1.70 -17.89
CA ARG A 94 12.32 1.16 -17.57
C ARG A 94 12.43 -0.30 -17.96
N TRP A 95 11.45 -1.12 -17.61
CA TRP A 95 11.41 -2.53 -17.99
C TRP A 95 11.40 -2.73 -19.49
N ARG A 96 10.61 -1.96 -20.24
CA ARG A 96 10.64 -2.03 -21.71
C ARG A 96 12.03 -1.77 -22.26
N LYS A 97 12.76 -0.77 -21.75
CA LYS A 97 14.13 -0.48 -22.21
C LYS A 97 15.11 -1.61 -21.87
N VAL A 98 15.02 -2.15 -20.66
CA VAL A 98 15.93 -3.20 -20.17
C VAL A 98 15.65 -4.54 -20.85
N TYR A 99 14.39 -4.89 -21.05
CA TYR A 99 13.98 -6.21 -21.54
C TYR A 99 13.56 -6.22 -23.01
N GLN A 100 13.69 -5.11 -23.75
CA GLN A 100 13.28 -4.99 -25.16
C GLN A 100 13.79 -6.14 -26.05
N TYR A 101 15.00 -6.62 -25.78
CA TYR A 101 15.64 -7.69 -26.55
C TYR A 101 15.15 -9.10 -26.18
N LYS A 102 14.37 -9.25 -25.10
CA LYS A 102 13.82 -10.54 -24.61
C LYS A 102 12.33 -10.73 -24.89
N ILE A 103 11.65 -9.73 -25.46
CA ILE A 103 10.22 -9.70 -25.79
C ILE A 103 9.98 -9.43 -27.26
#